data_AF-C8WR33-F1
#
_entry.id   AF-C8WR33-F1
#
_cell.length_a   1.000
_cell.length_b   1.000
_cell.length_c   1.000
_cell.angle_alpha   90.00
_cell.angle_beta   90.00
_cell.angle_gamma   90.00
#
_symmetry.space_group_name_H-M   'P 1'
#
loop_
_entity.id
_entity.type
_entity.pdbx_description
1 polymer ?
#
loop_
_entity_poly.entity_id
_entity_poly.type
_entity_poly.pdbx_seq_one_letter_code
_entity_poly.pdbx_strand_id
1 'polypeptide(L)'
;MEPSTDRRVFDAAVWDLVMALEPVLERRRTTEAALQDLWGVWERLSPLSASVRESSQAISSASNALRKMAVTLSVEISRHRLDEDSVVTVARELWAWSERMAESARSMANLLAKVQQTVAQLEDGLRALREQSAQELEAADELLLHAERLQALLERQDECPGPQAPNSSHPRGWL
;
A
#
# COMPACT_ATOMS: atom_id res chain seq x y z
N MET A 1 15.23 40.37 33.95
CA MET A 1 15.95 40.72 32.72
C MET A 1 15.04 40.35 31.58
N GLU A 2 14.75 41.28 30.67
CA GLU A 2 13.93 40.98 29.50
C GLU A 2 14.77 40.21 28.45
N PRO A 3 14.24 39.13 27.83
CA PRO A 3 14.95 38.44 26.77
C PRO A 3 15.16 39.37 25.59
N SER A 4 16.35 39.30 24.98
CA SER A 4 16.70 40.10 23.80
C SER A 4 15.71 39.85 22.67
N THR A 5 15.48 40.87 21.83
CA THR A 5 14.51 40.79 20.74
C THR A 5 14.79 39.62 19.80
N ASP A 6 16.07 39.34 19.52
CA ASP A 6 16.50 38.21 18.68
C ASP A 6 16.16 36.85 19.30
N ARG A 7 16.19 36.75 20.63
CA ARG A 7 15.85 35.52 21.36
C ARG A 7 14.35 35.23 21.30
N ARG A 8 13.50 36.25 21.49
CA ARG A 8 12.04 36.09 21.35
C ARG A 8 11.64 35.70 19.92
N VAL A 9 12.34 36.21 18.92
CA VAL A 9 12.12 35.88 17.50
C VAL A 9 12.51 34.43 17.22
N PHE A 10 13.62 33.96 17.80
CA PHE A 10 14.06 32.57 17.65
C PHE A 10 13.15 31.58 18.38
N ASP A 11 12.74 31.87 19.62
CA ASP A 11 11.79 31.05 20.38
C ASP A 11 10.43 30.95 19.65
N ALA A 12 9.97 32.05 19.05
CA ALA A 12 8.77 32.06 18.21
C ALA A 12 8.96 31.17 16.97
N ALA A 13 10.13 31.20 16.31
CA ALA A 13 10.40 30.36 15.14
C ALA A 13 10.46 28.86 15.47
N VAL A 14 11.00 28.48 16.64
CA VAL A 14 11.00 27.09 17.13
C VAL A 14 9.58 26.64 17.45
N TRP A 15 8.79 27.50 18.10
CA TRP A 15 7.39 27.21 18.37
C TRP A 15 6.55 27.09 17.09
N ASP A 16 6.76 27.98 16.11
CA ASP A 16 6.11 27.93 14.80
C ASP A 16 6.46 26.64 14.04
N LEU A 17 7.71 26.15 14.15
CA LEU A 17 8.13 24.87 13.59
C LEU A 17 7.41 23.69 14.24
N VAL A 18 7.30 23.66 15.57
CA VAL A 18 6.57 22.61 16.31
C VAL A 18 5.08 22.61 15.92
N MET A 19 4.47 23.80 15.90
CA MET A 19 3.07 23.97 15.49
C MET A 19 2.83 23.60 14.02
N ALA A 20 3.84 23.75 13.15
CA ALA A 20 3.76 23.35 11.75
C ALA A 20 3.90 21.82 11.56
N LEU A 21 4.61 21.13 12.45
CA LEU A 21 4.80 19.67 12.41
C LEU A 21 3.57 18.90 12.89
N GLU A 22 2.85 19.41 13.89
CA GLU A 22 1.65 18.76 14.45
C GLU A 22 0.57 18.38 13.41
N PRO A 23 0.12 19.26 12.49
CA PRO A 23 -0.84 18.90 11.46
C PRO A 23 -0.28 17.92 10.42
N VAL A 24 1.05 17.89 10.22
CA VAL A 24 1.71 16.92 9.33
C VAL A 24 1.65 15.52 9.95
N LEU A 25 1.94 15.41 11.25
CA LEU A 25 1.84 14.15 11.99
C LEU A 25 0.40 13.63 12.04
N GLU A 26 -0.59 14.51 12.22
CA GLU A 26 -2.00 14.11 12.22
C GLU A 26 -2.47 13.64 10.84
N ARG A 27 -2.11 14.37 9.77
CA ARG A 27 -2.36 13.93 8.39
C ARG A 27 -1.70 12.58 8.12
N ARG A 28 -0.50 12.33 8.64
CA ARG A 28 0.18 11.04 8.53
C ARG A 28 -0.62 9.91 9.17
N ARG A 29 -1.14 10.08 10.39
CA ARG A 29 -1.98 9.05 11.05
C ARG A 29 -3.18 8.64 10.19
N THR A 30 -3.85 9.62 9.57
CA THR A 30 -4.96 9.33 8.65
C THR A 30 -4.50 8.59 7.39
N THR A 31 -3.29 8.88 6.92
CA THR A 31 -2.69 8.24 5.74
C THR A 31 -2.28 6.80 6.05
N GLU A 32 -1.74 6.54 7.24
CA GLU A 32 -1.38 5.21 7.73
C GLU A 32 -2.62 4.32 7.90
N ALA A 33 -3.71 4.86 8.46
CA ALA A 33 -4.99 4.16 8.52
C ALA A 33 -5.51 3.79 7.11
N ALA A 34 -5.44 4.72 6.16
CA ALA A 34 -5.84 4.45 4.78
C ALA A 34 -4.95 3.40 4.09
N LEU A 35 -3.63 3.40 4.34
CA LEU A 35 -2.72 2.36 3.84
C LEU A 35 -3.04 0.99 4.44
N GLN A 36 -3.37 0.95 5.72
CA GLN A 36 -3.81 -0.28 6.41
C GLN A 36 -5.10 -0.83 5.78
N ASP A 37 -6.08 0.04 5.50
CA ASP A 37 -7.33 -0.34 4.85
C ASP A 37 -7.09 -0.89 3.44
N LEU A 38 -6.26 -0.22 2.65
CA LEU A 38 -5.86 -0.65 1.32
C LEU A 38 -5.12 -1.99 1.35
N TRP A 39 -4.27 -2.20 2.35
CA TRP A 39 -3.60 -3.48 2.58
C TRP A 39 -4.62 -4.59 2.88
N GLY A 40 -5.60 -4.34 3.76
CA GLY A 40 -6.67 -5.29 4.04
C GLY A 40 -7.59 -5.58 2.85
N VAL A 41 -7.72 -4.64 1.89
CA VAL A 41 -8.38 -4.91 0.60
C VAL A 41 -7.50 -5.84 -0.26
N TRP A 42 -6.20 -5.58 -0.35
CA TRP A 42 -5.27 -6.42 -1.08
C TRP A 42 -5.23 -7.86 -0.54
N GLU A 43 -5.17 -8.05 0.78
CA GLU A 43 -5.17 -9.37 1.43
C GLU A 43 -6.43 -10.19 1.11
N ARG A 44 -7.57 -9.53 0.87
CA ARG A 44 -8.81 -10.19 0.44
C ARG A 44 -8.81 -10.50 -1.06
N LEU A 45 -8.24 -9.63 -1.90
CA LEU A 45 -8.22 -9.80 -3.35
C LEU A 45 -7.19 -10.82 -3.84
N SER A 46 -6.03 -10.88 -3.19
CA SER A 46 -4.93 -11.80 -3.53
C SER A 46 -5.38 -13.27 -3.61
N PRO A 47 -6.02 -13.87 -2.58
CA PRO A 47 -6.47 -15.27 -2.63
C PRO A 47 -7.62 -15.49 -3.62
N LEU A 48 -8.50 -14.50 -3.83
CA LEU A 48 -9.56 -14.59 -4.83
C LEU A 48 -8.97 -14.72 -6.24
N SER A 49 -7.89 -14.01 -6.54
CA SER A 49 -7.19 -14.11 -7.83
C SER A 49 -6.60 -15.51 -8.08
N ALA A 50 -6.24 -16.25 -7.02
CA ALA A 50 -5.78 -17.63 -7.11
C ALA A 50 -6.95 -18.61 -7.30
N SER A 51 -8.03 -18.45 -6.54
CA SER A 51 -9.24 -19.29 -6.64
C SER A 51 -9.91 -19.21 -8.03
N VAL A 52 -9.92 -18.04 -8.65
CA VAL A 52 -10.47 -17.88 -10.01
C VAL A 52 -9.56 -18.55 -11.06
N ARG A 53 -8.24 -18.67 -10.80
CA ARG A 53 -7.31 -19.42 -11.68
C ARG A 53 -7.64 -20.91 -11.70
N GLU A 54 -7.85 -21.50 -10.53
CA GLU A 54 -8.26 -22.90 -10.40
C GLU A 54 -9.60 -23.17 -11.09
N SER A 55 -10.57 -22.26 -10.90
CA SER A 55 -11.87 -22.33 -11.58
C SER A 55 -11.73 -22.29 -13.11
N SER A 56 -10.84 -21.46 -13.65
CA SER A 56 -10.56 -21.41 -15.10
C SER A 56 -9.95 -22.72 -15.64
N GLN A 57 -9.05 -23.35 -14.88
CA GLN A 57 -8.50 -24.67 -15.23
C GLN A 57 -9.58 -25.76 -15.22
N ALA A 58 -10.48 -25.74 -14.24
CA ALA A 58 -11.60 -26.68 -14.17
C ALA A 58 -12.54 -26.55 -15.38
N ILE A 59 -12.90 -25.31 -15.79
CA ILE A 59 -13.73 -25.05 -16.98
C ILE A 59 -13.04 -25.54 -18.25
N SER A 60 -11.72 -25.32 -18.38
CA SER A 60 -10.93 -25.78 -19.52
C SER A 60 -10.90 -27.32 -19.59
N SER A 61 -10.76 -27.99 -18.44
CA SER A 61 -10.82 -29.45 -18.33
C SER A 61 -12.19 -29.99 -18.73
N ALA A 62 -13.27 -29.39 -18.23
CA ALA A 62 -14.65 -29.75 -18.58
C ALA A 62 -14.95 -29.57 -20.07
N SER A 63 -14.49 -28.47 -20.70
CA SER A 63 -14.59 -28.26 -22.15
C SER A 63 -13.90 -29.38 -22.93
N ASN A 64 -12.70 -29.78 -22.53
CA ASN A 64 -11.98 -30.88 -23.17
C ASN A 64 -12.68 -32.23 -22.99
N ALA A 65 -13.28 -32.49 -21.82
CA ALA A 65 -14.07 -33.70 -21.59
C ALA A 65 -15.31 -33.75 -22.50
N LEU A 66 -16.06 -32.63 -22.60
CA LEU A 66 -17.21 -32.50 -23.51
C LEU A 66 -16.81 -32.74 -24.96
N ARG A 67 -15.70 -32.16 -25.41
CA ARG A 67 -15.18 -32.36 -26.77
C ARG A 67 -14.85 -33.83 -27.03
N LYS A 68 -14.18 -34.51 -26.09
CA LYS A 68 -13.88 -35.95 -26.21
C LYS A 68 -15.16 -36.77 -26.31
N MET A 69 -16.16 -36.50 -25.46
CA MET A 69 -17.44 -37.21 -25.51
C MET A 69 -18.16 -36.99 -26.85
N ALA A 70 -18.19 -35.76 -27.37
CA ALA A 70 -18.78 -35.46 -28.67
C ALA A 70 -18.11 -36.23 -29.82
N VAL A 71 -16.77 -36.32 -29.81
CA VAL A 71 -16.02 -37.11 -30.80
C VAL A 71 -16.33 -38.59 -30.68
N THR A 72 -16.28 -39.14 -29.48
CA THR A 72 -16.58 -40.56 -29.24
C THR A 72 -17.99 -40.90 -29.71
N LEU A 73 -18.99 -40.10 -29.37
CA LEU A 73 -20.37 -40.29 -29.84
C LEU A 73 -20.46 -40.23 -31.35
N SER A 74 -19.80 -39.25 -31.99
CA SER A 74 -19.79 -39.12 -33.46
C SER A 74 -19.16 -40.34 -34.15
N VAL A 75 -18.09 -40.91 -33.58
CA VAL A 75 -17.44 -42.13 -34.08
C VAL A 75 -18.37 -43.33 -33.91
N GLU A 76 -19.01 -43.49 -32.76
CA GLU A 76 -19.90 -44.62 -32.50
C GLU A 76 -21.19 -44.56 -33.35
N ILE A 77 -21.77 -43.37 -33.56
CA ILE A 77 -22.87 -43.16 -34.52
C ILE A 77 -22.47 -43.65 -35.90
N SER A 78 -21.28 -43.24 -36.37
CA SER A 78 -20.76 -43.61 -37.68
C SER A 78 -20.47 -45.11 -37.79
N ARG A 79 -19.90 -45.70 -36.73
CA ARG A 79 -19.54 -47.12 -36.65
C ARG A 79 -20.76 -48.03 -36.67
N HIS A 80 -21.81 -47.63 -35.96
CA HIS A 80 -23.03 -48.42 -35.80
C HIS A 80 -24.13 -48.05 -36.81
N ARG A 81 -23.89 -47.05 -37.68
CA ARG A 81 -24.89 -46.50 -38.61
C ARG A 81 -26.20 -46.15 -37.90
N LEU A 82 -26.07 -45.55 -36.72
CA LEU A 82 -27.21 -45.11 -35.93
C LEU A 82 -27.83 -43.91 -36.64
N ASP A 83 -29.03 -44.11 -37.20
CA ASP A 83 -29.84 -43.06 -37.83
C ASP A 83 -30.84 -42.45 -36.83
N GLU A 84 -30.47 -42.45 -35.54
CA GLU A 84 -31.25 -41.76 -34.52
C GLU A 84 -30.85 -40.29 -34.48
N ASP A 85 -31.69 -39.44 -35.08
CA ASP A 85 -31.54 -37.98 -35.08
C ASP A 85 -31.28 -37.39 -33.69
N SER A 86 -31.81 -38.02 -32.63
CA SER A 86 -31.59 -37.62 -31.24
C SER A 86 -30.12 -37.75 -30.82
N VAL A 87 -29.44 -38.86 -31.17
CA VAL A 87 -28.05 -39.11 -30.78
C VAL A 87 -27.08 -38.23 -31.57
N VAL A 88 -27.38 -38.01 -32.86
CA VAL A 88 -26.66 -37.05 -33.71
C VAL A 88 -26.78 -35.64 -33.17
N THR A 89 -27.98 -35.25 -32.71
CA THR A 89 -28.22 -33.94 -32.10
C THR A 89 -27.43 -33.77 -30.82
N VAL A 90 -27.45 -34.76 -29.92
CA VAL A 90 -26.66 -34.73 -28.66
C VAL A 90 -25.15 -34.57 -28.95
N ALA A 91 -24.60 -35.30 -29.92
CA ALA A 91 -23.19 -35.17 -30.28
C ALA A 91 -22.83 -33.75 -30.78
N ARG A 92 -23.70 -33.14 -31.61
CA ARG A 92 -23.51 -31.74 -32.08
C ARG A 92 -23.66 -30.74 -30.94
N GLU A 93 -24.63 -30.92 -30.05
CA GLU A 93 -24.84 -30.04 -28.91
C GLU A 93 -23.64 -30.08 -27.94
N LEU A 94 -23.11 -31.27 -27.65
CA LEU A 94 -21.90 -31.43 -26.84
C LEU A 94 -20.70 -30.74 -27.49
N TRP A 95 -20.55 -30.84 -28.82
CA TRP A 95 -19.51 -30.12 -29.54
C TRP A 95 -19.67 -28.60 -29.40
N ALA A 96 -20.86 -28.07 -29.68
CA ALA A 96 -21.16 -26.65 -29.58
C ALA A 96 -21.01 -26.11 -28.14
N TRP A 97 -21.35 -26.91 -27.12
CA TRP A 97 -21.10 -26.57 -25.72
C TRP A 97 -19.60 -26.55 -25.41
N SER A 98 -18.83 -27.51 -25.93
CA SER A 98 -17.38 -27.55 -25.73
C SER A 98 -16.69 -26.30 -26.29
N GLU A 99 -17.10 -25.84 -27.48
CA GLU A 99 -16.56 -24.62 -28.11
C GLU A 99 -16.92 -23.37 -27.32
N ARG A 100 -18.19 -23.22 -26.93
CA ARG A 100 -18.63 -22.08 -26.09
C ARG A 100 -17.92 -22.05 -24.74
N MET A 101 -17.73 -23.20 -24.10
CA MET A 101 -16.97 -23.27 -22.85
C MET A 101 -15.49 -22.94 -23.05
N ALA A 102 -14.87 -23.37 -24.16
CA ALA A 102 -13.48 -23.03 -24.46
C ALA A 102 -13.29 -21.52 -24.71
N GLU A 103 -14.24 -20.88 -25.41
CA GLU A 103 -14.23 -19.43 -25.62
C GLU A 103 -14.39 -18.67 -24.31
N SER A 104 -15.38 -19.07 -23.49
CA SER A 104 -15.61 -18.48 -22.17
C SER A 104 -14.39 -18.63 -21.26
N ALA A 105 -13.75 -19.81 -21.25
CA ALA A 105 -12.54 -20.06 -20.48
C ALA A 105 -11.38 -19.15 -20.91
N ARG A 106 -11.17 -18.95 -22.22
CA ARG A 106 -10.14 -18.04 -22.75
C ARG A 106 -10.40 -16.58 -22.36
N SER A 107 -11.64 -16.11 -22.51
CA SER A 107 -12.03 -14.76 -22.09
C SER A 107 -11.79 -14.55 -20.59
N MET A 108 -12.19 -15.54 -19.78
CA MET A 108 -12.02 -15.52 -18.32
C MET A 108 -10.55 -15.55 -17.91
N ALA A 109 -9.71 -16.35 -18.59
CA ALA A 109 -8.27 -16.39 -18.36
C ALA A 109 -7.61 -15.04 -18.65
N ASN A 110 -8.03 -14.34 -19.72
CA ASN A 110 -7.53 -13.00 -20.03
C ASN A 110 -7.94 -11.96 -18.98
N LEU A 111 -9.19 -12.00 -18.50
CA LEU A 111 -9.65 -11.12 -17.42
C LEU A 111 -8.91 -11.41 -16.11
N LEU A 112 -8.72 -12.69 -15.78
CA LEU A 112 -7.96 -13.12 -14.61
C LEU A 112 -6.51 -12.63 -14.65
N ALA A 113 -5.85 -12.74 -15.80
CA ALA A 113 -4.48 -12.27 -15.96
C ALA A 113 -4.38 -10.76 -15.68
N LYS A 114 -5.35 -9.96 -16.15
CA LYS A 114 -5.43 -8.53 -15.85
C LYS A 114 -5.65 -8.28 -14.35
N VAL A 115 -6.57 -9.00 -13.71
CA VAL A 115 -6.81 -8.87 -12.27
C VAL A 115 -5.54 -9.20 -11.48
N GLN A 116 -4.82 -10.27 -11.83
CA GLN A 116 -3.57 -10.65 -11.18
C GLN A 116 -2.49 -9.58 -11.36
N GLN A 117 -2.37 -9.01 -12.55
CA GLN A 117 -1.47 -7.89 -12.81
C GLN A 117 -1.83 -6.67 -11.96
N THR A 118 -3.11 -6.30 -11.88
CA THR A 118 -3.56 -5.17 -11.05
C THR A 118 -3.31 -5.42 -9.56
N VAL A 119 -3.54 -6.64 -9.06
CA VAL A 119 -3.26 -7.01 -7.67
C VAL A 119 -1.77 -6.94 -7.35
N ALA A 120 -0.90 -7.40 -8.25
CA ALA A 120 0.54 -7.29 -8.09
C ALA A 120 1.02 -5.81 -8.11
N GLN A 121 0.50 -5.01 -9.04
CA GLN A 121 0.79 -3.57 -9.10
C GLN A 121 0.31 -2.84 -7.84
N LEU A 122 -0.84 -3.23 -7.29
CA LEU A 122 -1.34 -2.68 -6.03
C LEU A 122 -0.41 -3.05 -4.86
N GLU A 123 0.09 -4.28 -4.81
CA GLU A 123 1.06 -4.72 -3.79
C GLU A 123 2.34 -3.87 -3.83
N ASP A 124 2.92 -3.70 -5.02
CA ASP A 124 4.14 -2.92 -5.21
C ASP A 124 3.92 -1.44 -4.84
N GLY A 125 2.78 -0.87 -5.26
CA GLY A 125 2.39 0.48 -4.91
C GLY A 125 2.20 0.68 -3.40
N LEU A 126 1.53 -0.27 -2.73
CA LEU A 126 1.35 -0.24 -1.28
C LEU A 126 2.69 -0.36 -0.53
N ARG A 127 3.60 -1.21 -1.00
CA ARG A 127 4.93 -1.37 -0.43
C ARG A 127 5.74 -0.08 -0.55
N ALA A 128 5.74 0.54 -1.73
CA ALA A 128 6.43 1.82 -1.95
C ALA A 128 5.85 2.95 -1.09
N LEU A 129 4.51 3.05 -1.00
CA LEU A 129 3.86 4.04 -0.15
C LEU A 129 4.17 3.84 1.34
N ARG A 130 4.25 2.59 1.79
CA ARG A 130 4.63 2.26 3.18
C ARG A 130 6.07 2.63 3.48
N GLU A 131 6.99 2.35 2.56
CA GLU A 131 8.40 2.74 2.68
C GLU A 131 8.57 4.26 2.71
N GLN A 132 7.91 4.97 1.79
CA GLN A 132 7.89 6.43 1.78
C GLN A 132 7.33 7.00 3.08
N SER A 133 6.20 6.47 3.58
CA SER A 133 5.59 6.90 4.84
C SER A 133 6.47 6.64 6.07
N ALA A 134 7.32 5.61 6.03
CA ALA A 134 8.30 5.35 7.09
C ALA A 134 9.45 6.37 7.05
N GLN A 135 9.98 6.67 5.87
CA GLN A 135 11.03 7.69 5.69
C GLN A 135 10.54 9.10 6.09
N GLU A 136 9.32 9.45 5.70
CA GLU A 136 8.70 10.73 6.09
C GLU A 136 8.49 10.84 7.61
N LEU A 137 8.19 9.72 8.30
CA LEU A 137 8.11 9.70 9.76
C LEU A 137 9.47 9.94 10.40
N GLU A 138 10.49 9.21 9.97
CA GLU A 138 11.83 9.31 10.52
C GLU A 138 12.37 10.73 10.37
N ALA A 139 12.17 11.35 9.20
CA ALA A 139 12.53 12.75 8.97
C ALA A 139 11.75 13.72 9.88
N ALA A 140 10.46 13.46 10.13
CA ALA A 140 9.66 14.29 11.03
C ALA A 140 10.11 14.15 12.50
N ASP A 141 10.41 12.93 12.94
CA ASP A 141 10.93 12.65 14.29
C ASP A 141 12.31 13.29 14.50
N GLU A 142 13.19 13.25 13.50
CA GLU A 142 14.49 13.95 13.53
C GLU A 142 14.32 15.46 13.67
N LEU A 143 13.42 16.07 12.88
CA LEU A 143 13.14 17.51 12.95
C LEU A 143 12.59 17.91 14.33
N LEU A 144 11.71 17.10 14.90
CA LEU A 144 11.13 17.32 16.22
C LEU A 144 12.20 17.22 17.31
N LEU A 145 13.06 16.20 17.25
CA LEU A 145 14.21 16.05 18.15
C LEU A 145 15.19 17.22 18.04
N HIS A 146 15.44 17.74 16.83
CA HIS A 146 16.27 18.92 16.63
C HIS A 146 15.63 20.18 17.21
N ALA A 147 14.32 20.36 17.05
CA ALA A 147 13.59 21.47 17.66
C ALA A 147 13.64 21.42 19.19
N GLU A 148 13.42 20.25 19.80
CA GLU A 148 13.52 20.04 21.25
C GLU A 148 14.94 20.32 21.78
N ARG A 149 15.97 19.85 21.07
CA ARG A 149 17.37 20.12 21.45
C ARG A 149 17.70 21.61 21.39
N LEU A 150 17.21 22.32 20.36
CA LEU A 150 17.40 23.77 20.25
C LEU A 150 16.70 24.49 21.41
N GLN A 151 15.47 24.11 21.74
CA GLN A 151 14.74 24.65 22.88
C GLN A 151 15.49 24.40 24.21
N ALA A 152 15.96 23.18 24.45
CA ALA A 152 16.70 22.84 25.67
C ALA A 152 18.05 23.59 25.79
N LEU A 153 18.74 23.85 24.68
CA LEU A 153 19.97 24.65 24.66
C LEU A 153 19.72 26.12 24.99
N LEU A 154 18.59 26.67 24.53
CA LEU A 154 18.15 28.01 24.88
C LEU A 154 17.85 28.08 26.38
N GLU A 155 16.98 27.21 26.89
CA GLU A 155 16.59 27.19 28.31
C GLU A 155 17.83 27.15 29.23
N ARG A 156 18.84 26.33 28.89
CA ARG A 156 20.12 26.28 29.63
C ARG A 156 20.96 27.55 29.55
N GLN A 157 20.89 28.34 28.47
CA GLN A 157 21.57 29.63 28.41
C GLN A 157 20.93 30.69 29.31
N ASP A 158 19.63 30.59 29.62
CA ASP A 158 18.99 31.52 30.57
C ASP A 158 19.33 31.21 32.03
N GLU A 159 19.75 29.98 32.34
CA GLU A 159 20.11 29.54 33.71
C GLU A 159 21.57 29.84 34.11
N CYS A 160 22.45 30.22 33.19
CA CYS A 160 23.82 30.64 33.50
C CYS A 160 23.92 32.15 33.72
N PRO A 161 23.91 32.66 34.97
CA PRO A 161 24.33 34.04 35.22
C PRO A 161 25.83 34.14 34.88
N GLY A 162 26.17 35.05 33.96
CA GLY A 162 27.56 35.32 33.60
C GLY A 162 28.43 35.63 34.84
N PRO A 163 29.74 35.35 34.79
CA PRO A 163 30.63 35.53 35.93
C PRO A 163 30.55 36.98 36.41
N GLN A 164 30.18 37.17 37.69
CA GLN A 164 30.23 38.46 38.36
C GLN A 164 31.63 39.04 38.18
N ALA A 165 31.72 40.18 37.47
CA ALA A 165 32.95 40.93 37.39
C ALA A 165 33.41 41.27 38.83
N PRO A 166 34.66 40.98 39.20
CA PRO A 166 35.14 41.28 40.54
C PRO A 166 35.15 42.81 40.70
N ASN A 167 34.38 43.29 41.70
CA ASN A 167 34.43 44.68 42.14
C ASN A 167 35.87 45.06 42.50
N SER A 168 36.53 45.81 41.62
CA SER A 168 37.80 46.48 41.91
C SER A 168 37.53 47.70 42.79
N SER A 169 37.33 47.48 44.08
CA SER A 169 37.34 48.53 45.10
C SER A 169 38.79 48.93 45.37
N HIS A 170 39.29 49.97 44.69
CA HIS A 170 40.54 50.62 45.04
C HIS A 170 40.45 51.24 46.45
N PRO A 171 41.41 51.00 47.37
CA PRO A 171 41.55 51.83 48.54
C PRO A 171 42.45 53.02 48.17
N ARG A 172 41.91 54.24 48.11
CA ARG A 172 42.73 55.45 48.23
C ARG A 172 42.72 55.87 49.68
N GLY A 173 43.88 55.77 50.31
CA GLY A 173 44.13 56.35 51.62
C GLY A 173 44.55 57.83 51.54
N TRP A 174 44.59 58.41 52.75
CA TRP A 174 45.34 59.58 53.20
C TRP A 174 45.03 60.93 52.53
N LEU A 175 44.26 61.76 53.24
CA LEU A 175 44.74 62.98 53.92
C LEU A 175 43.70 63.44 54.95
#